data_AF-A0A150S030-F1
#
_entry.id   AF-A0A150S030-F1
#
_cell.length_a   1.000
_cell.length_b   1.000
_cell.length_c   1.000
_cell.angle_alpha   90.00
_cell.angle_beta   90.00
_cell.angle_gamma   90.00
#
_symmetry.space_group_name_H-M   'P 1'
#
loop_
_entity.id
_entity.type
_entity.pdbx_description
1 polymer ?
#
loop_
_entity_poly.entity_id
_entity_poly.type
_entity_poly.pdbx_seq_one_letter_code
_entity_poly.pdbx_strand_id
1 'polypeptide(L)'
;MNRELAAEGRAELLCYVGPAPADTAAERPFADLWRRAGSALAPPEKVADFVLAALLARKTKAVMGASTRLLLLLQALAPPLADLVIARRIGPHLRHAFGASGRASD
;
A
#
# COMPACT_ATOMS: atom_id res chain seq x y z
N MET A 1 -0.81 -11.60 15.69
CA MET A 1 -1.23 -12.41 14.54
C MET A 1 -0.25 -13.53 14.16
N ASN A 2 0.79 -13.37 13.32
CA ASN A 2 1.66 -14.52 12.96
C ASN A 2 2.32 -15.21 14.17
N ARG A 3 2.70 -14.44 15.19
CA ARG A 3 3.18 -14.97 16.48
C ARG A 3 2.12 -15.83 17.19
N GLU A 4 0.86 -15.43 17.14
CA GLU A 4 -0.26 -16.14 17.78
C GLU A 4 -0.59 -17.42 17.01
N LEU A 5 -0.66 -17.34 15.67
CA LEU A 5 -0.82 -18.53 14.82
C LEU A 5 0.25 -19.59 15.12
N ALA A 6 1.51 -19.17 15.27
CA ALA A 6 2.58 -20.08 15.67
C ALA A 6 2.41 -20.63 17.09
N ALA A 7 1.95 -19.81 18.04
CA ALA A 7 1.68 -20.24 19.42
C ALA A 7 0.52 -21.24 19.51
N GLU A 8 -0.45 -21.17 18.58
CA GLU A 8 -1.57 -22.11 18.44
C GLU A 8 -1.18 -23.39 17.64
N GLY A 9 0.08 -23.50 17.19
CA GLY A 9 0.54 -24.65 16.39
C GLY A 9 -0.02 -24.67 14.96
N ARG A 10 -0.52 -23.54 14.46
CA ARG A 10 -1.12 -23.41 13.13
C ARG A 10 -0.04 -23.32 12.04
N ALA A 11 -0.28 -23.99 10.91
CA ALA A 11 0.64 -24.03 9.78
C ALA A 11 0.44 -22.86 8.79
N GLU A 12 -0.68 -22.14 8.93
CA GLU A 12 -1.03 -20.98 8.14
C GLU A 12 -0.10 -19.79 8.43
N LEU A 13 0.09 -18.96 7.41
CA LEU A 13 0.91 -17.75 7.50
C LEU A 13 0.13 -16.57 6.95
N LEU A 14 0.02 -15.50 7.73
CA LEU A 14 -0.53 -14.24 7.26
C LEU A 14 0.58 -13.43 6.56
N CYS A 15 0.35 -13.08 5.29
CA CYS A 15 1.21 -12.19 4.54
C CYS A 15 0.55 -10.81 4.40
N TYR A 16 1.25 -9.76 4.84
CA TYR A 16 0.87 -8.40 4.48
C TYR A 16 1.47 -8.04 3.12
N VAL A 17 0.63 -7.68 2.15
CA VAL A 17 1.06 -7.31 0.80
C VAL A 17 0.68 -5.86 0.50
N GLY A 18 1.67 -5.05 0.13
CA GLY A 18 1.49 -3.68 -0.35
C GLY A 18 1.99 -3.55 -1.79
N PRO A 19 1.15 -3.87 -2.79
CA PRO A 19 1.53 -3.76 -4.20
C PRO A 19 1.59 -2.29 -4.68
N ALA A 20 2.18 -2.06 -5.84
CA ALA A 20 2.02 -0.81 -6.57
C ALA A 20 0.60 -0.73 -7.14
N PRO A 21 0.04 0.47 -7.41
CA PRO A 21 -1.27 0.57 -8.02
C PRO A 21 -1.24 -0.07 -9.42
N ALA A 22 -2.18 -0.97 -9.68
CA ALA A 22 -2.24 -1.71 -10.94
C ALA A 22 -3.03 -0.93 -11.99
N ASP A 23 -2.65 -1.00 -13.27
CA ASP A 23 -3.37 -0.35 -14.37
C ASP A 23 -4.67 -1.11 -14.72
N THR A 24 -5.65 -0.98 -13.82
CA THR A 24 -6.97 -1.58 -13.93
C THR A 24 -8.04 -0.50 -14.09
N ALA A 25 -9.23 -0.88 -14.55
CA ALA A 25 -10.35 0.06 -14.69
C ALA A 25 -10.71 0.77 -13.36
N ALA A 26 -10.49 0.11 -12.21
CA ALA A 26 -10.75 0.68 -10.89
C ALA A 26 -9.71 1.75 -10.49
N GLU A 27 -8.46 1.59 -10.92
CA GLU A 27 -7.33 2.45 -10.51
C GLU A 27 -7.06 3.60 -11.48
N ARG A 28 -7.42 3.44 -12.77
CA ARG A 28 -7.24 4.48 -13.81
C ARG A 28 -7.83 5.85 -13.44
N PRO A 29 -9.02 5.97 -12.83
CA PRO A 29 -9.54 7.27 -12.38
C PRO A 29 -8.61 8.00 -11.40
N PHE A 30 -7.73 7.27 -10.71
CA PHE A 30 -6.79 7.79 -9.72
C PHE A 30 -5.35 7.90 -10.26
N ALA A 31 -5.13 7.72 -11.56
CA ALA A 31 -3.78 7.77 -12.16
C ALA A 31 -3.01 9.07 -11.82
N ASP A 32 -3.69 10.21 -11.81
CA ASP A 32 -3.08 11.50 -11.44
C ASP A 32 -2.74 11.60 -9.95
N LEU A 33 -3.55 10.99 -9.07
CA LEU A 33 -3.24 10.89 -7.65
C LEU A 33 -1.95 10.08 -7.46
N TRP A 34 -1.86 8.91 -8.09
CA TRP A 34 -0.68 8.06 -7.98
C TRP A 34 0.58 8.74 -8.49
N ARG A 35 0.49 9.42 -9.64
CA ARG A 35 1.60 10.19 -10.22
C ARG A 35 2.12 11.25 -9.24
N ARG A 36 1.22 12.01 -8.61
CA ARG A 36 1.57 13.03 -7.61
C ARG A 36 2.14 12.43 -6.33
N ALA A 37 1.67 11.24 -5.94
CA ALA A 37 2.24 10.47 -4.84
C ALA A 37 3.62 9.84 -5.18
N GLY A 38 4.14 10.04 -6.39
CA GLY A 38 5.44 9.51 -6.82
C GLY A 38 5.39 8.03 -7.20
N SER A 39 4.22 7.54 -7.61
CA SER A 39 4.00 6.17 -8.07
C SER A 39 3.43 6.18 -9.49
N ALA A 40 3.75 5.15 -10.28
CA ALA A 40 3.16 4.93 -11.59
C ALA A 40 2.25 3.70 -11.52
N LEU A 41 1.19 3.69 -12.35
CA LEU A 41 0.40 2.49 -12.54
C LEU A 41 1.29 1.39 -13.14
N ALA A 42 1.32 0.24 -12.49
CA ALA A 42 2.06 -0.94 -12.96
C ALA A 42 1.13 -1.84 -13.77
N PRO A 43 1.65 -2.59 -14.77
CA PRO A 43 0.86 -3.60 -15.47
C PRO A 43 0.22 -4.59 -14.46
N PRO A 44 -1.07 -4.96 -14.61
CA PRO A 44 -1.75 -5.88 -13.70
C PRO A 44 -1.02 -7.21 -13.53
N GLU A 45 -0.44 -7.75 -14.60
CA GLU A 45 0.31 -9.01 -14.60
C GLU A 45 1.53 -8.92 -13.69
N LYS A 46 2.24 -7.79 -13.74
CA LYS A 46 3.41 -7.54 -12.89
C LYS A 46 3.03 -7.45 -11.41
N VAL A 47 1.86 -6.90 -11.09
CA VAL A 47 1.34 -6.85 -9.72
C VAL A 47 0.93 -8.25 -9.26
N ALA A 48 0.25 -9.02 -10.11
CA ALA A 48 -0.13 -10.40 -9.82
C ALA A 48 1.09 -11.30 -9.58
N ASP A 49 2.12 -11.20 -10.44
CA ASP A 49 3.38 -11.93 -10.31
C ASP A 49 4.08 -11.61 -8.98
N PHE A 50 4.09 -10.33 -8.59
CA PHE A 50 4.65 -9.90 -7.32
C PHE A 50 3.92 -10.53 -6.12
N VAL A 51 2.59 -10.53 -6.14
CA VAL A 51 1.76 -11.15 -5.09
C VAL A 51 2.01 -12.65 -5.05
N LEU A 52 1.99 -13.33 -6.20
CA LEU A 52 2.21 -14.76 -6.30
C LEU A 52 3.61 -15.15 -5.79
N ALA A 53 4.65 -14.42 -6.19
CA ALA A 53 6.01 -14.66 -5.72
C ALA A 53 6.14 -14.50 -4.19
N ALA A 54 5.43 -13.53 -3.59
CA ALA A 54 5.42 -13.34 -2.14
C ALA A 54 4.77 -14.52 -1.40
N LEU A 55 3.67 -15.05 -1.95
CA LEU A 55 2.95 -16.20 -1.40
C LEU A 55 3.79 -17.48 -1.51
N LEU A 56 4.33 -17.76 -2.69
CA LEU A 56 5.19 -18.93 -2.93
C LEU A 56 6.43 -18.93 -2.03
N ALA A 57 7.03 -17.76 -1.80
CA ALA A 57 8.16 -17.60 -0.91
C ALA A 57 7.80 -17.54 0.59
N ARG A 58 6.52 -17.75 0.95
CA ARG A 58 5.98 -17.68 2.31
C ARG A 58 6.45 -16.44 3.08
N LYS A 59 6.41 -15.27 2.43
CA LYS A 59 6.78 -14.01 3.08
C LYS A 59 5.72 -13.62 4.11
N THR A 60 6.13 -12.99 5.21
CA THR A 60 5.20 -12.35 6.17
C THR A 60 4.87 -10.91 5.78
N LYS A 61 5.73 -10.27 4.99
CA LYS A 61 5.55 -8.91 4.45
C LYS A 61 6.16 -8.82 3.07
N ALA A 62 5.43 -8.26 2.11
CA ALA A 62 5.91 -7.97 0.77
C ALA A 62 5.42 -6.59 0.34
N VAL A 63 6.35 -5.72 -0.07
CA VAL A 63 6.04 -4.37 -0.54
C VAL A 63 6.66 -4.15 -1.90
N MET A 64 5.88 -3.67 -2.86
CA MET A 64 6.31 -3.33 -4.21
C MET A 64 6.62 -1.82 -4.28
N GLY A 65 7.77 -1.46 -4.86
CA GLY A 65 8.22 -0.08 -4.99
C GLY A 65 9.20 0.38 -3.89
N ALA A 66 10.26 1.08 -4.30
CA ALA A 66 11.33 1.53 -3.41
C ALA A 66 10.89 2.68 -2.48
N SER A 67 10.08 3.60 -2.98
CA SER A 67 9.54 4.74 -2.21
C SER A 67 8.60 4.26 -1.09
N THR A 68 7.72 3.29 -1.36
CA THR A 68 6.83 2.69 -0.35
C THR A 68 7.61 1.94 0.72
N ARG A 69 8.68 1.22 0.33
CA ARG A 69 9.59 0.58 1.30
C ARG A 69 10.29 1.61 2.19
N LEU A 70 10.77 2.71 1.62
CA LEU A 70 11.42 3.78 2.37
C LEU A 70 10.45 4.46 3.34
N LEU A 71 9.20 4.69 2.92
CA LEU A 71 8.17 5.27 3.80
C LEU A 71 7.83 4.32 4.96
N LEU A 72 7.73 3.01 4.70
CA LEU A 72 7.52 2.01 5.75
C LEU A 72 8.70 1.90 6.72
N LEU A 73 9.93 2.04 6.22
CA LEU A 73 11.13 2.12 7.07
C LEU A 73 11.11 3.40 7.91
N LEU A 74 10.75 4.54 7.30
CA LEU A 74 10.60 5.81 8.01
C LEU A 74 9.51 5.73 9.08
N GLN A 75 8.39 5.06 8.80
CA GLN A 75 7.31 4.86 9.77
C GLN A 75 7.73 3.95 10.93
N ALA A 76 8.62 2.99 10.71
CA ALA A 76 9.16 2.14 11.76
C ALA A 76 10.20 2.85 12.64
N LEU A 77 10.99 3.77 12.06
CA LEU A 77 12.09 4.45 12.75
C LEU A 77 11.68 5.78 13.37
N ALA A 78 10.78 6.53 12.72
CA ALA A 78 10.35 7.86 13.13
C ALA A 78 8.89 8.12 12.71
N PRO A 79 7.91 7.53 13.43
CA PRO A 79 6.49 7.66 13.12
C PRO A 79 6.02 9.12 12.91
N PRO A 80 6.39 10.10 13.77
CA PRO A 80 5.93 11.48 13.61
C PRO A 80 6.44 12.14 12.32
N LEU A 81 7.63 11.76 11.86
CA LEU A 81 8.19 12.28 10.60
C LEU A 81 7.47 11.66 9.39
N ALA A 82 7.15 10.36 9.45
CA ALA A 82 6.35 9.72 8.43
C ALA A 82 4.96 10.37 8.33
N ASP A 83 4.30 10.61 9.46
CA ASP A 83 2.98 11.25 9.52
C ASP A 83 3.02 12.66 8.94
N LEU A 84 4.06 13.44 9.23
CA LEU A 84 4.25 14.77 8.66
C LEU A 84 4.42 14.72 7.13
N VAL A 85 5.22 13.79 6.63
CA VAL A 85 5.44 13.60 5.19
C VAL A 85 4.14 13.19 4.48
N ILE A 86 3.39 12.25 5.07
CA ILE A 86 2.09 11.80 4.54
C ILE A 86 1.09 12.96 4.56
N ALA A 87 0.94 13.67 5.68
CA ALA A 87 -0.01 14.75 5.83
C ALA A 87 0.27 15.92 4.88
N ARG A 88 1.54 16.25 4.64
CA ARG A 88 1.92 17.37 3.76
C ARG A 88 1.90 17.01 2.28
N ARG A 89 2.35 15.81 1.91
CA ARG A 89 2.57 15.44 0.50
C ARG A 89 1.43 14.62 -0.09
N ILE A 90 0.81 13.73 0.70
CA ILE A 90 -0.20 12.79 0.22
C ILE A 90 -1.61 13.26 0.60
N GLY A 91 -1.77 13.80 1.81
CA GLY A 91 -3.05 14.27 2.36
C GLY A 91 -3.86 15.18 1.43
N PRO A 92 -3.29 16.25 0.83
CA PRO A 92 -4.03 17.13 -0.08
C PRO A 92 -4.55 16.41 -1.33
N HIS A 93 -3.78 15.45 -1.85
CA HIS A 93 -4.17 14.69 -3.04
C HIS A 93 -5.26 13.67 -2.73
N LEU A 94 -5.20 13.02 -1.56
CA LEU A 94 -6.28 12.14 -1.10
C LEU A 94 -7.58 12.92 -0.87
N ARG A 95 -7.51 14.11 -0.27
CA ARG A 95 -8.70 14.97 -0.08
C ARG A 95 -9.29 15.42 -1.41
N HIS A 96 -8.45 15.74 -2.39
CA HIS A 96 -8.92 16.07 -3.73
C HIS A 96 -9.58 14.86 -4.44
N ALA A 97 -9.00 13.66 -4.30
CA ALA A 97 -9.49 12.47 -4.97
C ALA A 97 -10.73 11.85 -4.31
N PHE A 98 -10.83 11.90 -2.97
CA PHE A 98 -11.84 11.17 -2.20
C PHE A 98 -12.73 12.05 -1.31
N GLY A 99 -12.36 13.32 -1.09
CA GLY A 99 -13.02 14.21 -0.12
C GLY A 99 -14.41 14.70 -0.50
N ALA A 100 -14.85 14.50 -1.76
CA ALA A 100 -16.21 14.81 -2.20
C ALA A 100 -17.26 13.81 -1.68
N SER A 101 -16.84 12.62 -1.23
CA SER A 101 -17.74 11.52 -0.83
C SER A 101 -18.31 11.66 0.59
N GLY A 102 -17.95 12.72 1.32
CA GLY A 102 -18.35 12.95 2.72
C GLY A 102 -19.31 14.12 2.97
N ARG A 103 -19.86 14.73 1.91
CA ARG A 103 -20.91 15.75 2.01
C ARG A 103 -22.11 15.36 1.14
N ALA A 104 -22.75 14.27 1.51
CA ALA A 104 -24.11 13.97 1.09
C ALA A 104 -24.77 13.19 2.23
N SER A 105 -25.38 13.94 3.13
CA SER A 105 -26.64 13.68 3.85
C SER A 105 -26.66 14.60 5.06
N ASP A 106 -27.48 15.65 4.94
CA ASP A 106 -28.04 16.42 6.04
C ASP A 106 -28.79 15.52 7.05
#